data_AF-G8PFY5-F1
#
_entry.id   AF-G8PFY5-F1
#
_cell.length_a   1.000
_cell.length_b   1.000
_cell.length_c   1.000
_cell.angle_alpha   90.00
_cell.angle_beta   90.00
_cell.angle_gamma   90.00
#
_symmetry.space_group_name_H-M   'P 1'
#
loop_
_entity.id
_entity.type
_entity.pdbx_description
1 polymer ?
#
loop_
_entity_poly.entity_id
_entity_poly.type
_entity_poly.pdbx_seq_one_letter_code
_entity_poly.pdbx_strand_id
1 'polypeptide(L)' 'MKKLKKETLVNLCDQLASHPWHYDEIEELVHPKLGVITGFQELLDQLEVLRKTDLGHTPPAMSVQKGN' A
#
# COMPACT_ATOMS: atom_id res chain seq x y z
N MET A 1 1.68 -4.18 -10.24
CA MET A 1 3.12 -3.77 -10.11
C MET A 1 4.02 -5.03 -10.12
N LYS A 2 5.34 -4.92 -9.98
CA LYS A 2 6.18 -6.13 -9.72
C LYS A 2 5.78 -6.76 -8.38
N LYS A 3 5.95 -8.08 -8.25
CA LYS A 3 5.65 -8.79 -7.01
C LYS A 3 6.49 -8.24 -5.85
N LEU A 4 5.83 -7.91 -4.76
CA LEU A 4 6.39 -7.43 -3.52
C LEU A 4 7.30 -8.51 -2.92
N LYS A 5 8.49 -8.07 -2.49
CA LYS A 5 9.43 -8.90 -1.74
C LYS A 5 9.48 -8.40 -0.31
N LYS A 6 9.61 -9.34 0.63
CA LYS A 6 9.79 -9.02 2.04
C LYS A 6 10.95 -8.05 2.29
N GLU A 7 12.08 -8.29 1.62
CA GLU A 7 13.28 -7.46 1.69
C GLU A 7 13.00 -5.99 1.38
N THR A 8 12.09 -5.72 0.44
CA THR A 8 11.68 -4.35 0.10
C THR A 8 10.95 -3.69 1.27
N LEU A 9 10.06 -4.41 1.96
CA LEU A 9 9.36 -3.88 3.13
C LEU A 9 10.30 -3.67 4.32
N VAL A 10 11.20 -4.62 4.59
CA VAL A 10 12.20 -4.50 5.66
C VAL A 10 13.05 -3.24 5.46
N ASN A 11 13.58 -3.05 4.25
CA ASN A 11 14.38 -1.87 3.94
C ASN A 11 13.58 -0.56 4.06
N LEU A 12 12.28 -0.58 3.74
CA LEU A 12 11.41 0.59 3.91
C LEU A 12 11.16 0.90 5.40
N CYS A 13 10.91 -0.13 6.21
CA CYS A 13 10.74 0.01 7.67
C CYS A 13 12.02 0.51 8.34
N ASP A 14 13.20 0.14 7.83
CA ASP A 14 14.49 0.64 8.33
C ASP A 14 14.77 2.09 7.93
N GLN A 15 14.37 2.49 6.71
CA GLN A 15 14.65 3.82 6.16
C GLN A 15 13.63 4.88 6.59
N LEU A 16 12.36 4.50 6.70
CA LEU A 16 11.30 5.37 7.20
C LEU A 16 11.30 5.19 8.71
N ALA A 17 11.63 6.23 9.49
CA ALA A 17 11.66 6.23 10.95
C ALA A 17 10.29 5.85 11.54
N SER A 18 10.00 4.56 11.48
CA SER A 18 8.71 3.96 11.74
C SER A 18 8.81 3.15 13.02
N HIS A 19 7.65 2.84 13.59
CA HIS A 19 7.52 1.88 14.67
C HIS A 19 8.38 0.62 14.40
N PRO A 20 9.05 0.03 15.41
CA PRO A 20 9.80 -1.20 15.18
C PRO A 20 8.82 -2.32 14.78
N TRP A 21 8.90 -2.74 13.52
CA TRP A 21 8.13 -3.85 12.99
C TRP A 21 8.82 -5.16 13.32
N HIS A 22 8.06 -6.15 13.81
CA HIS A 22 8.57 -7.51 13.94
C HIS A 22 8.60 -8.19 12.57
N TYR A 23 9.56 -9.09 12.39
CA TYR A 23 9.78 -9.80 11.13
C TYR A 23 8.57 -10.64 10.69
N ASP A 24 7.79 -11.13 11.66
CA ASP A 24 6.58 -11.92 11.42
C ASP A 24 5.41 -11.05 10.94
N GLU A 25 5.29 -9.82 11.44
CA GLU A 25 4.28 -8.86 10.98
C GLU A 25 4.52 -8.49 9.51
N ILE A 26 5.78 -8.29 9.12
CA ILE A 26 6.16 -8.03 7.72
C ILE A 26 5.92 -9.27 6.84
N GLU A 27 6.14 -10.47 7.37
CA GLU A 27 5.86 -11.72 6.64
C GLU A 27 4.38 -11.83 6.26
N GLU A 28 3.47 -11.50 7.18
CA GLU A 28 2.03 -11.59 6.94
C GLU A 28 1.55 -10.62 5.85
N LEU A 29 2.22 -9.48 5.66
CA LEU A 29 1.92 -8.55 4.57
C LEU A 29 2.25 -9.12 3.18
N VAL A 30 3.27 -10.01 3.10
CA VAL A 30 3.71 -10.66 1.86
C VAL A 30 3.00 -12.00 1.65
N HIS A 31 2.79 -12.75 2.74
CA HIS A 31 2.16 -14.06 2.77
C HIS A 31 1.06 -14.07 3.84
N PRO A 32 -0.14 -13.56 3.52
CA PRO A 32 -1.25 -13.50 4.46
C PRO A 32 -1.60 -14.90 4.98
N LYS A 33 -1.70 -15.04 6.29
CA LYS A 33 -2.18 -16.26 6.95
C LYS A 33 -3.67 -16.11 7.27
N LEU A 34 -4.36 -17.24 7.46
CA LEU A 34 -5.82 -17.35 7.65
C LEU A 34 -6.37 -16.25 8.58
N GLY A 35 -7.22 -15.36 8.03
CA GLY A 35 -7.88 -14.27 8.76
C GLY A 35 -7.70 -12.89 8.14
N VAL A 36 -6.65 -12.69 7.34
CA VAL A 36 -6.44 -11.45 6.56
C VAL A 36 -6.83 -11.72 5.12
N ILE A 37 -7.95 -11.13 4.68
CA ILE A 37 -8.57 -11.38 3.36
C ILE A 37 -7.70 -10.80 2.22
N THR A 38 -6.83 -9.84 2.51
CA THR A 38 -6.13 -9.01 1.51
C THR A 38 -4.67 -8.77 1.90
N GLY A 39 -3.72 -9.22 1.07
CA GLY A 39 -2.28 -8.96 1.26
C GLY A 39 -1.84 -7.59 0.72
N PHE A 40 -0.65 -7.11 1.10
CA PHE A 40 -0.15 -5.81 0.65
C PHE A 40 0.08 -5.77 -0.87
N GLN A 41 0.38 -6.91 -1.48
CA GLN A 41 0.47 -7.05 -2.94
C GLN A 41 -0.85 -6.67 -3.64
N GLU A 42 -1.99 -7.08 -3.08
CA GLU A 42 -3.29 -6.81 -3.68
C GLU A 42 -3.62 -5.32 -3.64
N LEU A 43 -3.26 -4.64 -2.54
CA LEU A 43 -3.34 -3.18 -2.45
C LEU A 43 -2.48 -2.50 -3.53
N LEU A 44 -1.25 -2.96 -3.73
CA LEU A 44 -0.37 -2.41 -4.78
C LEU A 44 -0.95 -2.61 -6.18
N ASP A 45 -1.65 -3.72 -6.42
CA ASP A 45 -2.29 -3.98 -7.71
C ASP A 45 -3.55 -3.12 -7.90
N GLN A 46 -4.30 -2.83 -6.82
CA GLN A 46 -5.39 -1.84 -6.87
C GLN A 46 -4.85 -0.42 -7.14
N LEU A 47 -3.74 -0.02 -6.52
CA LEU A 47 -3.09 1.25 -6.80
C LEU A 47 -2.58 1.35 -8.24
N GLU A 48 -2.10 0.25 -8.82
CA GLU A 48 -1.68 0.21 -10.22
C GLU A 48 -2.84 0.48 -11.19
N VAL A 49 -4.07 0.09 -10.83
CA VAL A 49 -5.27 0.46 -11.60
C VAL A 49 -5.47 1.97 -11.55
N LEU A 50 -5.40 2.59 -10.37
CA LEU A 50 -5.52 4.05 -10.22
C LEU A 50 -4.43 4.80 -10.98
N ARG A 51 -3.18 4.30 -10.97
CA ARG A 51 -2.05 4.89 -11.70
C ARG A 51 -2.29 4.94 -13.21
N LYS A 52 -3.08 4.01 -13.75
CA LYS A 52 -3.40 3.91 -15.19
C LYS A 52 -4.64 4.72 -15.57
N THR A 53 -5.37 5.26 -14.60
CA THR A 53 -6.48 6.16 -14.87
C THR A 53 -5.95 7.42 -15.55
N ASP A 54 -6.49 7.74 -16.72
CA ASP A 54 -6.18 8.97 -17.40
C ASP A 54 -6.79 10.15 -16.63
N LEU A 55 -5.92 10.91 -15.97
CA LEU A 55 -6.30 12.11 -15.22
C LEU A 55 -6.47 13.34 -16.13
N GLY A 56 -6.24 13.22 -17.45
CA GLY A 56 -6.15 14.34 -18.40
C GLY A 56 -7.34 15.31 -18.43
N HIS A 57 -8.54 14.84 -18.10
CA HIS A 57 -9.74 15.68 -17.96
C HIS A 57 -10.37 15.63 -16.56
N THR A 58 -9.74 14.94 -15.61
CA THR A 58 -10.27 14.81 -14.26
C THR A 58 -9.87 16.06 -13.48
N PRO A 59 -10.80 16.98 -13.17
CA PRO A 59 -10.45 18.15 -12.37
C PRO A 59 -9.91 17.68 -11.02
N PRO A 60 -8.93 18.41 -10.42
CA PRO A 60 -8.47 18.10 -9.07
C PRO A 60 -9.67 17.93 -8.15
N ALA A 61 -9.62 16.95 -7.24
CA ALA A 61 -10.67 16.79 -6.25
C ALA A 61 -10.91 18.15 -5.58
N MET A 62 -12.07 18.77 -5.87
CA MET A 62 -12.39 20.07 -5.30
C MET A 62 -12.34 19.94 -3.78
N SER A 63 -11.87 21.00 -3.13
CA SER A 63 -11.68 21.06 -1.68
C SER A 63 -12.86 20.42 -0.96
N VAL A 64 -12.56 19.43 -0.10
CA VAL A 64 -13.55 18.84 0.81
C VAL A 64 -14.07 19.98 1.68
N GLN A 65 -15.27 20.48 1.37
CA GLN A 65 -15.94 21.42 2.25
C GLN A 65 -16.26 20.67 3.53
N LYS A 66 -15.61 21.05 4.62
CA LYS A 66 -15.93 20.57 5.96
C LYS A 66 -17.40 20.93 6.21
N GLY A 67 -18.28 19.94 6.20
CA GLY A 67 -19.70 20.13 6.47
C GLY A 67 -19.87 20.83 7.81
N ASN A 68 -20.72 21.86 7.83
CA ASN A 68 -21.11 22.62 9.03
C ASN A 68 -21.73 21.71 10.09
#